data_AF-A0A1M4TV97-F1
#
_entry.id   AF-A0A1M4TV97-F1
#
_cell.length_a   1.000
_cell.length_b   1.000
_cell.length_c   1.000
_cell.angle_alpha   90.00
_cell.angle_beta   90.00
_cell.angle_gamma   90.00
#
_symmetry.space_group_name_H-M   'P 1'
#
loop_
_entity.id
_entity.type
_entity.pdbx_description
1 polymer ?
#
loop_
_entity_poly.entity_id
_entity_poly.type
_entity_poly.pdbx_seq_one_letter_code
_entity_poly.pdbx_strand_id
1 'polypeptide(L)' 'MSSSKNNFLDLIAAEIKEFYGIIIPVYTQEQKIVYTLSESFSGLFQKKLYVYFLSGKAIDYRERYFIFGFTF' A
#
# COMPACT_ATOMS: atom_id res chain seq x y z
N MET A 1 -12.29 25.49 -0.44
CA MET A 1 -12.58 24.11 -0.01
C MET A 1 -11.44 23.21 -0.50
N SER A 2 -10.45 22.88 0.33
CA SER A 2 -9.26 22.10 -0.09
C SER A 2 -8.49 21.43 1.08
N SER A 3 -8.65 21.92 2.31
CA SER A 3 -7.80 21.48 3.44
C SER A 3 -8.02 20.03 3.89
N SER A 4 -9.28 19.56 4.02
CA SER A 4 -9.54 18.24 4.62
C SER A 4 -9.11 17.05 3.75
N LYS A 5 -9.17 17.19 2.42
CA LYS A 5 -8.84 16.09 1.49
C LYS A 5 -7.34 15.81 1.46
N ASN A 6 -6.51 16.84 1.59
CA ASN A 6 -5.06 16.67 1.70
C ASN A 6 -4.69 15.98 3.01
N ASN A 7 -5.30 16.39 4.12
CA ASN A 7 -5.06 15.78 5.42
C ASN A 7 -5.40 14.28 5.42
N PHE A 8 -6.50 13.85 4.80
CA PHE A 8 -6.86 12.43 4.75
C PHE A 8 -5.88 11.57 3.94
N LEU A 9 -5.39 12.07 2.81
CA LEU A 9 -4.42 11.34 1.99
C LEU A 9 -3.06 11.25 2.71
N ASP A 10 -2.69 12.30 3.42
CA ASP A 10 -1.48 12.32 4.23
C ASP A 10 -1.61 11.37 5.45
N LEU A 11 -2.82 11.18 5.98
CA LEU A 11 -3.12 10.18 7.01
C LEU A 11 -2.92 8.74 6.49
N ILE A 12 -3.37 8.41 5.27
CA ILE A 12 -3.14 7.07 4.68
C ILE A 12 -1.64 6.78 4.58
N ALA A 13 -0.86 7.74 4.10
CA ALA A 13 0.59 7.56 3.98
C ALA A 13 1.26 7.41 5.37
N ALA A 14 0.80 8.17 6.37
CA ALA A 14 1.29 8.07 7.74
C ALA A 14 0.93 6.71 8.38
N GLU A 15 -0.31 6.24 8.18
CA GLU A 15 -0.80 4.95 8.65
C GLU A 15 0.03 3.81 8.05
N ILE A 16 0.24 3.81 6.72
CA ILE A 16 1.05 2.77 6.07
C ILE A 16 2.48 2.75 6.63
N LYS A 17 3.05 3.93 6.90
CA LYS A 17 4.37 4.05 7.51
C LYS A 17 4.40 3.51 8.94
N GLU A 18 3.40 3.81 9.75
CA GLU A 18 3.33 3.39 11.15
C GLU A 18 3.10 1.88 11.29
N PHE A 19 2.14 1.32 10.54
CA PHE A 19 1.77 -0.09 10.64
C PHE A 19 2.70 -1.05 9.89
N TYR A 20 3.22 -0.64 8.73
CA TYR A 20 4.00 -1.52 7.86
C TYR A 20 5.46 -1.10 7.72
N GLY A 21 5.86 0.07 8.26
CA GLY A 21 7.22 0.60 8.10
C GLY A 21 7.54 1.04 6.66
N ILE A 22 6.53 1.14 5.79
CA ILE A 22 6.71 1.46 4.37
C ILE A 22 6.61 2.96 4.14
N ILE A 23 7.63 3.53 3.49
CA ILE A 23 7.60 4.93 3.06
C ILE A 23 6.94 5.02 1.69
N ILE A 24 5.76 5.62 1.65
CA ILE A 24 5.05 5.90 0.41
C ILE A 24 5.72 7.05 -0.32
N PRO A 25 6.09 6.89 -1.61
CA PRO A 25 6.71 7.96 -2.37
C PRO A 25 5.73 9.12 -2.55
N VAL A 26 6.21 10.33 -2.27
CA VAL A 26 5.48 11.56 -2.53
C VAL A 26 5.64 11.86 -4.02
N TYR A 27 4.57 11.71 -4.80
CA TYR A 27 4.55 11.82 -6.27
C TYR A 27 5.14 10.62 -7.02
N THR A 28 4.32 9.58 -7.18
CA THR A 28 4.52 8.53 -8.18
C THR A 28 3.59 8.73 -9.38
N GLN A 29 4.07 8.38 -10.58
CA GLN A 29 3.23 8.29 -11.78
C GLN A 29 2.50 6.94 -11.88
N GLU A 30 2.90 5.97 -11.06
CA GLU A 30 2.25 4.66 -11.01
C GLU A 30 0.88 4.76 -10.36
N GLN A 31 -0.11 4.07 -10.93
CA GLN A 31 -1.44 3.98 -10.35
C GLN A 31 -1.49 3.03 -9.15
N LYS A 32 -0.50 2.14 -9.02
CA LYS A 32 -0.45 1.10 -8.00
C LYS A 32 0.97 0.63 -7.76
N ILE A 33 1.39 0.60 -6.50
CA ILE A 33 2.65 -0.03 -6.07
C ILE A 33 2.29 -1.23 -5.20
N VAL A 34 3.05 -2.32 -5.33
CA VAL A 34 2.88 -3.54 -4.53
C VAL A 34 4.11 -3.76 -3.68
N TYR A 35 3.91 -3.85 -2.38
CA TYR A 35 4.95 -4.17 -1.42
C TYR A 35 4.75 -5.58 -0.90
N THR A 36 5.80 -6.40 -0.89
CA THR A 36 5.78 -7.69 -0.20
C THR A 36 6.07 -7.43 1.28
N LEU A 37 5.07 -7.69 2.14
CA LEU A 37 5.17 -7.53 3.59
C LEU A 37 5.87 -8.73 4.23
N SER A 38 5.55 -9.93 3.76
CA SER A 38 6.23 -11.16 4.18
C SER A 38 6.13 -12.22 3.09
N GLU A 39 7.14 -13.09 3.07
CA GLU A 39 7.18 -14.26 2.20
C GLU A 39 7.74 -15.44 2.99
N SER A 40 7.07 -16.58 2.91
CA SER A 40 7.45 -17.82 3.59
C SER A 40 7.31 -19.01 2.67
N PHE A 41 8.00 -20.10 3.02
CA PHE A 41 7.98 -21.36 2.27
C PHE A 41 8.27 -21.16 0.77
N SER A 42 9.35 -20.44 0.46
CA SER A 42 9.80 -20.19 -0.92
C SER A 42 8.70 -19.58 -1.82
N GLY A 43 7.93 -18.64 -1.29
CA GLY A 43 6.88 -17.94 -2.06
C GLY A 43 5.51 -18.58 -2.02
N LEU A 44 5.35 -19.73 -1.35
CA LEU A 44 4.05 -20.38 -1.21
C LEU A 44 3.07 -19.55 -0.37
N PHE A 45 3.59 -18.86 0.65
CA PHE A 45 2.81 -17.93 1.46
C PHE A 45 3.36 -16.53 1.27
N GLN A 46 2.56 -15.62 0.72
CA GLN A 46 2.95 -14.23 0.57
C GLN A 46 1.89 -13.33 1.17
N LYS A 47 2.35 -12.32 1.91
CA LYS A 47 1.53 -11.20 2.34
C LYS A 47 1.94 -9.99 1.54
N LYS A 48 1.02 -9.36 0.82
CA LYS A 48 1.31 -8.19 -0.02
C LYS A 48 0.40 -7.03 0.34
N LEU A 49 0.96 -5.82 0.29
CA LEU A 49 0.26 -4.56 0.43
C LEU A 49 0.16 -3.90 -0.95
N TYR A 50 -1.06 -3.71 -1.42
CA TYR A 50 -1.35 -2.99 -2.66
C TYR A 50 -1.70 -1.56 -2.30
N VAL A 51 -0.90 -0.59 -2.73
CA VAL A 51 -1.15 0.83 -2.48
C VAL A 51 -1.56 1.48 -3.80
N TYR A 52 -2.71 2.15 -3.80
CA TYR A 52 -3.29 2.78 -4.97
C TYR A 52 -3.09 4.28 -4.92
N PHE A 53 -2.78 4.86 -6.07
CA PHE A 53 -2.44 6.26 -6.19
C PHE A 53 -3.36 6.98 -7.16
N LEU A 54 -3.64 8.25 -6.86
CA LEU A 54 -4.26 9.18 -7.77
C LEU A 54 -3.54 10.52 -7.68
N SER A 55 -3.08 11.02 -8.84
CA SER A 55 -2.32 12.27 -8.93
C SER A 55 -1.10 12.33 -7.99
N GLY A 56 -0.38 11.20 -7.87
CA GLY A 56 0.83 11.11 -7.05
C GLY A 56 0.61 10.98 -5.54
N LYS A 57 -0.64 10.88 -5.07
CA LYS A 57 -0.98 10.66 -3.66
C LYS A 57 -1.61 9.29 -3.46
N ALA A 58 -1.27 8.61 -2.37
CA ALA A 58 -1.92 7.37 -1.97
C ALA A 58 -3.36 7.65 -1.55
N ILE A 59 -4.32 6.94 -2.15
CA ILE A 59 -5.76 7.13 -1.94
C ILE A 59 -6.44 5.92 -1.28
N ASP A 60 -5.84 4.74 -1.39
CA ASP A 60 -6.36 3.48 -0.83
C ASP A 60 -5.19 2.50 -0.68
N TYR A 61 -5.32 1.55 0.23
CA TYR A 61 -4.44 0.40 0.30
C TYR A 61 -5.19 -0.86 0.68
N ARG A 62 -4.72 -2.01 0.20
CA ARG A 62 -5.31 -3.31 0.50
C ARG A 62 -4.24 -4.34 0.77
N GLU A 63 -4.40 -5.00 1.90
CA GLU A 63 -3.64 -6.18 2.24
C GLU A 63 -4.26 -7.40 1.54
N ARG A 64 -3.42 -8.28 0.99
CA ARG A 64 -3.84 -9.55 0.41
C ARG A 64 -2.88 -10.65 0.81
N TYR A 65 -3.48 -11.79 1.14
CA TYR A 65 -2.75 -13.01 1.44
C TYR A 65 -2.78 -13.93 0.23
N PHE A 66 -1.64 -14.56 -0.05
CA PHE A 66 -1.49 -15.52 -1.11
C PHE A 66 -1.05 -16.85 -0.53
N ILE A 67 -1.74 -17.92 -0.91
CA ILE A 67 -1.38 -19.30 -0.57
C ILE A 67 -1.34 -20.09 -1.87
N PHE A 68 -0.21 -20.70 -2.22
CA PHE A 68 0.02 -21.36 -3.52
C PHE A 68 -0.32 -20.47 -4.73
N GLY A 69 -0.12 -19.16 -4.62
CA GLY A 69 -0.46 -18.19 -5.67
C GLY A 69 -1.94 -17.80 -5.76
N PHE A 70 -2.83 -18.39 -4.95
CA PHE A 70 -4.24 -18.01 -4.85
C PHE A 70 -4.43 -16.91 -3.81
N THR A 71 -5.26 -15.91 -4.13
CA THR A 71 -5.56 -14.78 -3.22
C THR A 71 -6.72 -15.13 -2.29
N PHE A 72 -6.60 -14.73 -1.02
CA PHE A 72 -7.63 -14.85 0.02
C PHE A 72 -7.92 -13.49 0.65
#